data_AF-A0AAJ5Z5A0-F1
#
_entry.id   AF-A0AAJ5Z5A0-F1
#
_cell.length_a   1.000
_cell.length_b   1.000
_cell.length_c   1.000
_cell.angle_alpha   90.00
_cell.angle_beta   90.00
_cell.angle_gamma   90.00
#
_symmetry.space_group_name_H-M   'P 1'
#
loop_
_entity.id
_entity.type
_entity.pdbx_description
1 polymer ?
#
loop_
_entity_poly.entity_id
_entity_poly.type
_entity_poly.pdbx_seq_one_letter_code
_entity_poly.pdbx_strand_id
1 'polypeptide(L)'
;MSGITPAANASLSISARLAVVIFPCLVCWWLYNTATEAAILAPLVFLPTLCMYAAWACANHAKPERRGQLETMVWIYFSVSIFGTTLLGLAQLLAYLIVVSLVMGPHAPEYWTEFLRGTVDGMTVEERERRAELAGTWRNWLLIVLFSFVMAGGFEEILKYLPVAYARYLEQKHKWKREGAYIDFALAGSLGMATVECIGFLHDTYAGGFHGLLAPIVTLVQRQIAGTVGHMTASMLTSLRATRSDFYGPMHSWFWIISPSMVLHGIAIMTVFISCTLDGHVGWVHPTELISIAGMYGNFFCVVFVVTVLAYREHKILKSLGLHSK
;
A
#
# COMPACT_ATOMS: atom_id res chain seq x y z
N MET A 1 14.97 -28.85 19.48
CA MET A 1 14.51 -27.46 19.26
C MET A 1 13.23 -27.25 20.06
N SER A 2 13.32 -26.96 21.35
CA SER A 2 12.17 -26.68 22.21
C SER A 2 12.49 -25.43 23.02
N GLY A 3 11.72 -24.36 22.83
CA GLY A 3 11.94 -23.11 23.57
C GLY A 3 11.22 -21.87 23.03
N ILE A 4 10.74 -21.88 21.78
CA ILE A 4 9.90 -20.78 21.27
C ILE A 4 8.46 -21.06 21.69
N THR A 5 7.96 -20.31 22.66
CA THR A 5 6.58 -20.39 23.13
C THR A 5 5.74 -19.30 22.48
N PRO A 6 4.40 -19.45 22.41
CA PRO A 6 3.52 -18.39 21.94
C PRO A 6 3.72 -17.10 22.73
N ALA A 7 3.91 -17.21 24.05
CA ALA A 7 4.18 -16.09 24.95
C ALA A 7 5.50 -15.38 24.63
N ALA A 8 6.56 -16.12 24.27
CA ALA A 8 7.84 -15.53 23.88
C ALA A 8 7.71 -14.70 22.59
N ASN A 9 6.91 -15.16 21.61
CA ASN A 9 6.66 -14.36 20.40
C ASN A 9 5.76 -13.16 20.65
N ALA A 10 4.88 -13.21 21.65
CA ALA A 10 3.95 -12.13 21.99
C ALA A 10 4.53 -11.09 22.96
N SER A 11 5.76 -11.28 23.46
CA SER A 11 6.36 -10.35 24.41
C SER A 11 6.61 -9.00 23.75
N LEU A 12 6.26 -7.92 24.45
CA LEU A 12 6.52 -6.55 24.04
C LEU A 12 7.26 -5.80 25.14
N SER A 13 8.33 -5.12 24.77
CA SER A 13 8.95 -4.06 25.57
C SER A 13 7.97 -2.92 25.90
N ILE A 14 8.32 -2.11 26.91
CA ILE A 14 7.50 -0.96 27.32
C ILE A 14 7.34 0.04 26.17
N SER A 15 8.41 0.30 25.42
CA SER A 15 8.38 1.21 24.27
C SER A 15 7.44 0.72 23.18
N ALA A 16 7.45 -0.58 22.84
CA ALA A 16 6.54 -1.14 21.87
C ALA A 16 5.07 -1.04 22.32
N ARG A 17 4.78 -1.30 23.60
CA ARG A 17 3.42 -1.12 24.16
C ARG A 17 2.96 0.32 24.10
N LEU A 18 3.82 1.26 24.50
CA LEU A 18 3.53 2.70 24.43
C LEU A 18 3.27 3.13 23.00
N ALA A 19 4.07 2.70 22.03
CA ALA A 19 3.87 3.04 20.62
C ALA A 19 2.50 2.57 20.11
N VAL A 20 2.10 1.33 20.41
CA VAL A 20 0.80 0.76 19.99
C VAL A 20 -0.39 1.50 20.61
N VAL A 21 -0.28 1.97 21.85
CA VAL A 21 -1.37 2.70 22.53
C VAL A 21 -1.40 4.18 22.14
N ILE A 22 -0.24 4.84 22.09
CA ILE A 22 -0.15 6.29 21.88
C ILE A 22 -0.43 6.64 20.42
N PHE A 23 0.02 5.85 19.46
CA PHE A 23 -0.11 6.20 18.05
C PHE A 23 -1.56 6.40 17.59
N PRO A 24 -2.52 5.49 17.84
CA PRO A 24 -3.93 5.73 17.51
C PRO A 24 -4.49 6.97 18.19
N CYS A 25 -4.11 7.26 19.43
CA CYS A 25 -4.52 8.46 20.15
C CYS A 25 -3.97 9.74 19.49
N LEU A 26 -2.70 9.73 19.06
CA LEU A 26 -2.10 10.84 18.34
C LEU A 26 -2.77 11.07 16.99
N VAL A 27 -3.12 10.00 16.26
CA VAL A 27 -3.85 10.10 14.99
C VAL A 27 -5.24 10.70 15.21
N CYS A 28 -5.99 10.22 16.21
CA CYS A 28 -7.30 10.78 16.55
C CYS A 28 -7.19 12.25 16.96
N TRP A 29 -6.19 12.61 17.77
CA TRP A 29 -5.95 13.98 18.18
C TRP A 29 -5.57 14.87 17.00
N TRP A 30 -4.66 14.43 16.12
CA TRP A 30 -4.28 15.20 14.93
C TRP A 30 -5.49 15.43 14.01
N LEU A 31 -6.24 14.37 13.66
CA LEU A 31 -7.45 14.50 12.85
C LEU A 31 -8.50 15.38 13.53
N TYR A 32 -8.66 15.32 14.85
CA TYR A 32 -9.60 16.19 15.56
C TYR A 32 -9.30 17.68 15.34
N ASN A 33 -8.02 18.04 15.26
CA ASN A 33 -7.57 19.42 15.09
C ASN A 33 -7.50 19.88 13.62
N THR A 34 -7.37 18.95 12.65
CA THR A 34 -7.24 19.30 11.22
C THR A 34 -8.48 18.99 10.38
N ALA A 35 -9.28 18.02 10.80
CA ALA A 35 -10.51 17.56 10.16
C ALA A 35 -11.44 16.93 11.22
N THR A 36 -12.08 17.73 12.06
CA THR A 36 -12.77 17.27 13.28
C THR A 36 -13.75 16.11 13.06
N GLU A 37 -14.46 16.12 11.93
CA GLU A 37 -15.42 15.08 11.55
C GLU A 37 -14.72 13.75 11.13
N ALA A 38 -13.49 13.81 10.64
CA ALA A 38 -12.64 12.66 10.35
C ALA A 38 -12.24 11.89 11.60
N ALA A 39 -12.09 12.59 12.73
CA ALA A 39 -11.64 11.99 13.99
C ALA A 39 -12.58 10.88 14.49
N ILE A 40 -13.88 10.99 14.17
CA ILE A 40 -14.90 9.98 14.51
C ILE A 40 -14.62 8.65 13.78
N LEU A 41 -14.13 8.74 12.54
CA LEU A 41 -13.85 7.58 11.68
C LEU A 41 -12.42 7.04 11.85
N ALA A 42 -11.52 7.81 12.45
CA ALA A 42 -10.12 7.45 12.66
C ALA A 42 -9.91 6.06 13.32
N PRO A 43 -10.69 5.64 14.35
CA PRO A 43 -10.52 4.31 14.94
C PRO A 43 -10.72 3.16 13.95
N LEU A 44 -11.59 3.35 12.95
CA LEU A 44 -11.89 2.33 11.94
C LEU A 44 -10.71 2.12 10.98
N VAL A 45 -9.78 3.07 10.89
CA VAL A 45 -8.56 2.90 10.08
C VAL A 45 -7.70 1.75 10.60
N PHE A 46 -7.72 1.48 11.91
CA PHE A 46 -6.92 0.44 12.55
C PHE A 46 -7.57 -0.95 12.53
N LEU A 47 -8.81 -1.08 12.02
CA LEU A 47 -9.55 -2.34 12.04
C LEU A 47 -8.81 -3.50 11.32
N PRO A 48 -8.22 -3.33 10.12
CA PRO A 48 -7.46 -4.39 9.47
C PRO A 48 -6.27 -4.86 10.30
N THR A 49 -5.58 -3.94 10.98
CA THR A 49 -4.46 -4.27 11.88
C THR A 49 -4.93 -5.12 13.05
N LEU A 50 -6.08 -4.79 13.66
CA LEU A 50 -6.69 -5.60 14.73
C LEU A 50 -7.09 -7.00 14.24
N CYS A 51 -7.73 -7.09 13.08
CA CYS A 51 -8.11 -8.37 12.47
C CYS A 51 -6.89 -9.24 12.18
N MET A 52 -5.83 -8.65 11.63
CA MET A 52 -4.61 -9.37 11.32
C MET A 52 -3.80 -9.77 12.55
N TYR A 53 -3.82 -8.95 13.61
CA TYR A 53 -3.27 -9.34 14.90
C TYR A 53 -4.01 -10.57 15.47
N ALA A 54 -5.34 -10.58 15.43
CA ALA A 54 -6.13 -11.72 15.89
C ALA A 54 -5.81 -13.00 15.09
N ALA A 55 -5.72 -12.89 13.76
CA ALA A 55 -5.34 -14.01 12.89
C ALA A 55 -3.90 -14.50 13.19
N TRP A 56 -2.96 -13.57 13.40
CA TRP A 56 -1.60 -13.91 13.79
C TRP A 56 -1.55 -14.61 15.15
N ALA A 57 -2.31 -14.12 16.14
CA ALA A 57 -2.35 -14.70 17.48
C ALA A 57 -2.81 -16.16 17.44
N CYS A 58 -3.90 -16.45 16.72
CA CYS A 58 -4.38 -17.82 16.49
C CYS A 58 -3.31 -18.70 15.84
N ALA A 59 -2.63 -18.21 14.80
CA ALA A 59 -1.56 -18.94 14.13
C ALA A 59 -0.33 -19.16 15.02
N ASN A 60 0.00 -18.20 15.88
CA ASN A 60 1.10 -18.25 16.84
C ASN A 60 0.82 -19.22 17.99
N HIS A 61 -0.42 -19.34 18.44
CA HIS A 61 -0.81 -20.38 19.39
C HIS A 61 -0.65 -21.78 18.79
N ALA A 62 -0.97 -21.95 17.51
CA ALA A 62 -0.90 -23.25 16.84
C ALA A 62 0.53 -23.70 16.50
N LYS A 63 1.38 -22.79 15.98
CA LYS A 63 2.73 -23.11 15.47
C LYS A 63 3.73 -21.96 15.75
N PRO A 64 4.05 -21.68 17.02
CA PRO A 64 4.86 -20.51 17.41
C PRO A 64 6.26 -20.51 16.78
N GLU A 65 6.85 -21.68 16.54
CA GLU A 65 8.18 -21.84 15.96
C GLU A 65 8.28 -21.31 14.52
N ARG A 66 7.15 -21.18 13.80
CA ARG A 66 7.12 -20.68 12.41
C ARG A 66 6.82 -19.20 12.30
N ARG A 67 6.46 -18.51 13.38
CA ARG A 67 5.94 -17.13 13.35
C ARG A 67 7.01 -16.08 13.62
N GLY A 68 6.74 -14.88 13.11
CA GLY A 68 7.45 -13.66 13.46
C GLY A 68 7.16 -13.25 14.91
N GLN A 69 8.12 -12.59 15.54
CA GLN A 69 7.95 -11.99 16.86
C GLN A 69 7.11 -10.71 16.75
N LEU A 70 6.15 -10.53 17.65
CA LEU A 70 5.21 -9.40 17.63
C LEU A 70 5.93 -8.07 17.77
N GLU A 71 6.93 -7.96 18.65
CA GLU A 71 7.70 -6.73 18.82
C GLU A 71 8.39 -6.31 17.51
N THR A 72 8.98 -7.27 16.78
CA THR A 72 9.57 -7.00 15.47
C THR A 72 8.53 -6.54 14.47
N MET A 73 7.34 -7.16 14.44
CA MET A 73 6.25 -6.73 13.57
C MET A 73 5.77 -5.32 13.89
N VAL A 74 5.66 -4.95 15.17
CA VAL A 74 5.31 -3.60 15.61
C VAL A 74 6.32 -2.58 15.10
N TRP A 75 7.62 -2.85 15.24
CA TRP A 75 8.65 -1.93 14.74
C TRP A 75 8.71 -1.88 13.22
N ILE A 76 8.46 -2.98 12.51
CA ILE A 76 8.33 -2.97 11.05
C ILE A 76 7.14 -2.12 10.62
N TYR A 77 5.98 -2.29 11.27
CA TYR A 77 4.78 -1.50 11.00
C TYR A 77 5.10 0.00 11.10
N PHE A 78 5.68 0.44 12.23
CA PHE A 78 6.03 1.86 12.43
C PHE A 78 7.14 2.35 11.51
N SER A 79 8.16 1.53 11.27
CA SER A 79 9.27 1.92 10.41
C SER A 79 8.82 2.11 8.97
N VAL A 80 7.99 1.20 8.45
CA VAL A 80 7.42 1.34 7.11
C VAL A 80 6.43 2.48 7.06
N SER A 81 5.53 2.62 8.04
CA SER A 81 4.49 3.65 8.03
C SER A 81 5.04 5.08 8.13
N ILE A 82 6.01 5.33 9.02
CA ILE A 82 6.54 6.67 9.26
C ILE A 82 7.71 6.95 8.31
N PHE A 83 8.81 6.21 8.46
CA PHE A 83 10.03 6.49 7.72
C PHE A 83 9.94 5.99 6.28
N GLY A 84 9.42 4.78 6.08
CA GLY A 84 9.28 4.16 4.76
C GLY A 84 8.41 4.98 3.82
N THR A 85 7.19 5.29 4.22
CA THR A 85 6.25 6.07 3.41
C THR A 85 6.72 7.51 3.19
N THR A 86 7.37 8.15 4.19
CA THR A 86 7.95 9.49 4.01
C THR A 86 9.08 9.49 2.98
N LEU A 87 10.04 8.56 3.11
CA LEU A 87 11.16 8.43 2.16
C LEU A 87 10.67 8.06 0.76
N LEU A 88 9.67 7.19 0.68
CA LEU A 88 8.99 6.84 -0.57
C LEU A 88 8.37 8.07 -1.22
N GLY A 89 7.57 8.85 -0.49
CA GLY A 89 6.94 10.06 -1.01
C GLY A 89 7.95 11.09 -1.50
N LEU A 90 9.05 11.29 -0.76
CA LEU A 90 10.16 12.16 -1.19
C LEU A 90 10.84 11.63 -2.45
N ALA A 91 11.11 10.32 -2.52
CA ALA A 91 11.74 9.70 -3.68
C ALA A 91 10.85 9.79 -4.93
N GLN A 92 9.55 9.51 -4.79
CA GLN A 92 8.57 9.64 -5.87
C GLN A 92 8.44 11.10 -6.31
N LEU A 93 8.35 12.06 -5.38
CA LEU A 93 8.26 13.49 -5.70
C LEU A 93 9.50 13.98 -6.45
N LEU A 94 10.70 13.67 -5.97
CA LEU A 94 11.96 14.08 -6.61
C LEU A 94 12.10 13.46 -8.00
N ALA A 95 11.85 12.16 -8.11
CA ALA A 95 11.94 11.47 -9.40
C ALA A 95 10.90 12.00 -10.38
N TYR A 96 9.67 12.25 -9.93
CA TYR A 96 8.62 12.80 -10.78
C TYR A 96 8.90 14.24 -11.20
N LEU A 97 9.45 15.07 -10.31
CA LEU A 97 9.91 16.43 -10.64
C LEU A 97 10.94 16.43 -11.76
N ILE A 98 11.92 15.52 -11.70
CA ILE A 98 12.93 15.37 -12.76
C ILE A 98 12.26 14.96 -14.07
N VAL A 99 11.43 13.92 -14.03
CA VAL A 99 10.78 13.39 -15.24
C VAL A 99 9.83 14.42 -15.88
N VAL A 100 9.00 15.11 -15.09
CA VAL A 100 8.13 16.18 -15.57
C VAL A 100 8.96 17.31 -16.20
N SER A 101 10.04 17.74 -15.54
CA SER A 101 10.90 18.81 -16.08
C SER A 101 11.50 18.43 -17.44
N LEU A 102 11.92 17.17 -17.61
CA LEU A 102 12.49 16.68 -18.85
C LEU A 102 11.45 16.49 -19.97
N VAL A 103 10.27 15.95 -19.63
CA VAL A 103 9.24 15.60 -20.61
C VAL A 103 8.42 16.81 -21.04
N MET A 104 8.06 17.69 -20.10
CA MET A 104 7.23 18.88 -20.38
C MET A 104 8.05 20.12 -20.73
N GLY A 105 9.32 20.18 -20.33
CA GLY A 105 10.21 21.32 -20.61
C GLY A 105 9.59 22.64 -20.13
N PRO A 106 9.44 23.66 -21.00
CA PRO A 106 8.84 24.95 -20.62
C PRO A 106 7.40 24.85 -20.08
N HIS A 107 6.65 23.79 -20.40
CA HIS A 107 5.27 23.59 -19.94
C HIS A 107 5.19 22.90 -18.55
N ALA A 108 6.32 22.57 -17.93
CA ALA A 108 6.34 21.90 -16.62
C ALA A 108 5.58 22.66 -15.51
N PRO A 109 5.66 24.01 -15.39
CA PRO A 109 4.89 24.74 -14.37
C PRO A 109 3.37 24.60 -14.56
N GLU A 110 2.90 24.73 -15.80
CA GLU A 110 1.48 24.55 -16.14
C GLU A 110 1.01 23.12 -15.83
N TYR A 111 1.83 22.13 -16.20
CA TYR A 111 1.55 20.74 -15.85
C TYR A 111 1.41 20.52 -14.35
N TRP A 112 2.34 21.06 -13.55
CA TRP A 112 2.29 20.92 -12.09
C TRP A 112 1.07 21.59 -11.48
N THR A 113 0.69 22.78 -11.96
CA THR A 113 -0.54 23.45 -11.54
C THR A 113 -1.75 22.57 -11.78
N GLU A 114 -1.87 21.97 -12.96
CA GLU A 114 -3.03 21.14 -13.29
C GLU A 114 -2.97 19.77 -12.60
N PHE A 115 -1.80 19.15 -12.48
CA PHE A 115 -1.59 17.86 -11.82
C PHE A 115 -1.91 17.90 -10.31
N LEU A 116 -1.59 19.00 -9.62
CA LEU A 116 -1.87 19.19 -8.20
C LEU A 116 -3.30 19.68 -7.92
N ARG A 117 -4.03 20.12 -8.94
CA ARG A 117 -5.41 20.57 -8.79
C ARG A 117 -6.34 19.35 -8.70
N GLY A 118 -6.83 19.09 -7.48
CA GLY A 118 -7.68 17.93 -7.15
C GLY A 118 -9.19 18.11 -7.37
N THR A 119 -9.65 19.28 -7.83
CA THR A 119 -11.06 19.56 -8.17
C THR A 119 -11.17 20.45 -9.42
N VAL A 120 -12.28 20.31 -10.15
CA VAL A 120 -12.63 21.15 -11.31
C VAL A 120 -13.74 22.17 -11.00
N ASP A 121 -14.13 22.26 -9.73
CA ASP A 121 -15.11 23.24 -9.27
C ASP A 121 -14.55 24.66 -9.39
N GLY A 122 -15.38 25.58 -9.87
CA GLY A 122 -15.02 26.98 -10.06
C GLY A 122 -14.18 27.28 -11.31
N MET A 123 -13.83 26.27 -12.14
CA MET A 123 -13.13 26.50 -13.40
C MET A 123 -14.05 27.04 -14.50
N THR A 124 -13.53 27.95 -15.33
CA THR A 124 -14.25 28.40 -16.54
C THR A 124 -14.23 27.32 -17.63
N VAL A 125 -15.04 27.49 -18.68
CA VAL A 125 -15.07 26.57 -19.81
C VAL A 125 -13.71 26.51 -20.50
N GLU A 126 -13.09 27.67 -20.71
CA GLU A 126 -11.78 27.79 -21.38
C GLU A 126 -10.66 27.13 -20.56
N GLU A 127 -10.70 27.25 -19.24
CA GLU A 127 -9.75 26.56 -18.36
C GLU A 127 -9.90 25.03 -18.43
N ARG A 128 -11.14 24.54 -18.52
CA ARG A 128 -11.43 23.10 -18.67
C ARG A 128 -10.98 22.57 -20.03
N GLU A 129 -11.23 23.30 -21.11
CA GLU A 129 -10.77 22.94 -22.45
C GLU A 129 -9.24 22.87 -22.49
N ARG A 130 -8.54 23.88 -21.94
CA ARG A 130 -7.08 23.88 -21.85
C ARG A 130 -6.54 22.71 -21.03
N ARG A 131 -7.17 22.36 -19.92
CA ARG A 131 -6.81 21.18 -19.11
C ARG A 131 -6.99 19.89 -19.90
N ALA A 132 -8.09 19.76 -20.65
CA ALA A 132 -8.37 18.61 -21.48
C ALA A 132 -7.38 18.46 -22.65
N GLU A 133 -6.97 19.57 -23.27
CA GLU A 133 -5.89 19.57 -24.27
C GLU A 133 -4.59 19.03 -23.68
N LEU A 134 -4.19 19.51 -22.50
CA LEU A 134 -2.99 19.05 -21.80
C LEU A 134 -3.09 17.56 -21.44
N ALA A 135 -4.26 17.11 -20.96
CA ALA A 135 -4.55 15.71 -20.64
C ALA A 135 -4.41 14.80 -21.88
N GLY A 136 -4.83 15.28 -23.05
CA GLY A 136 -4.75 14.57 -24.33
C GLY A 136 -3.33 14.44 -24.91
N THR A 137 -2.34 15.16 -24.37
CA THR A 137 -0.97 15.13 -24.92
C THR A 137 -0.27 13.80 -24.67
N TRP A 138 0.50 13.32 -25.66
CA TRP A 138 1.35 12.12 -25.50
C TRP A 138 2.32 12.22 -24.31
N ARG A 139 2.74 13.46 -23.97
CA ARG A 139 3.60 13.76 -22.82
C ARG A 139 2.89 13.41 -21.51
N ASN A 140 1.63 13.79 -21.33
CA ASN A 140 0.83 13.40 -20.17
C ASN A 140 0.68 11.88 -20.08
N TRP A 141 0.36 11.21 -21.19
CA TRP A 141 0.26 9.75 -21.25
C TRP A 141 1.57 9.05 -20.84
N LEU A 142 2.72 9.53 -21.32
CA LEU A 142 4.03 9.02 -20.90
C LEU A 142 4.25 9.20 -19.40
N LEU A 143 3.95 10.39 -18.85
CA LEU A 143 4.08 10.67 -17.43
C LEU A 143 3.19 9.77 -16.58
N ILE A 144 1.98 9.47 -17.04
CA ILE A 144 1.06 8.54 -16.37
C ILE A 144 1.63 7.12 -16.35
N VAL A 145 2.18 6.64 -17.47
CA VAL A 145 2.83 5.31 -17.53
C VAL A 145 4.01 5.24 -16.56
N LEU A 146 4.88 6.25 -16.58
CA LEU A 146 6.06 6.30 -15.71
C LEU A 146 5.67 6.39 -14.23
N PHE A 147 4.70 7.24 -13.90
CA PHE A 147 4.18 7.33 -12.53
C PHE A 147 3.60 5.99 -12.07
N SER A 148 2.78 5.36 -12.89
CA SER A 148 2.07 4.14 -12.53
C SER A 148 3.01 2.94 -12.34
N PHE A 149 3.90 2.68 -13.30
CA PHE A 149 4.73 1.47 -13.27
C PHE A 149 6.07 1.63 -12.55
N VAL A 150 6.66 2.82 -12.56
CA VAL A 150 7.96 3.07 -11.93
C VAL A 150 7.80 3.61 -10.52
N MET A 151 7.01 4.67 -10.34
CA MET A 151 6.88 5.33 -9.04
C MET A 151 5.98 4.52 -8.11
N ALA A 152 4.72 4.31 -8.48
CA ALA A 152 3.78 3.57 -7.64
C ALA A 152 4.09 2.07 -7.67
N GLY A 153 4.06 1.43 -8.85
CA GLY A 153 4.35 0.01 -8.99
C GLY A 153 5.76 -0.37 -8.51
N GLY A 154 6.78 0.38 -8.91
CA GLY A 154 8.18 0.07 -8.59
C GLY A 154 8.56 0.40 -7.15
N PHE A 155 8.57 1.69 -6.78
CA PHE A 155 9.12 2.11 -5.48
C PHE A 155 8.31 1.56 -4.30
N GLU A 156 6.98 1.49 -4.42
CA GLU A 156 6.15 0.98 -3.34
C GLU A 156 6.32 -0.52 -3.12
N GLU A 157 6.45 -1.30 -4.20
CA GLU A 157 6.65 -2.75 -4.06
C GLU A 157 8.06 -3.08 -3.56
N ILE A 158 9.05 -2.22 -3.85
CA ILE A 158 10.37 -2.29 -3.19
C ILE A 158 10.21 -2.05 -1.68
N LEU A 159 9.48 -1.01 -1.27
CA LEU A 159 9.23 -0.73 0.14
C LEU A 159 8.53 -1.91 0.85
N LYS A 160 7.52 -2.51 0.21
CA LYS A 160 6.81 -3.70 0.71
C LYS A 160 7.67 -4.96 0.76
N TYR A 161 8.72 -5.04 -0.05
CA TYR A 161 9.68 -6.14 -0.03
C TYR A 161 10.74 -6.00 1.07
N LEU A 162 11.03 -4.79 1.58
CA LEU A 162 12.04 -4.59 2.63
C LEU A 162 11.80 -5.43 3.90
N PRO A 163 10.57 -5.59 4.43
CA PRO A 163 10.32 -6.49 5.56
C PRO A 163 10.66 -7.96 5.26
N VAL A 164 10.46 -8.41 4.02
CA VAL A 164 10.86 -9.76 3.57
C VAL A 164 12.39 -9.84 3.51
N ALA A 165 13.05 -8.85 2.92
CA ALA A 165 14.52 -8.80 2.89
C ALA A 165 15.13 -8.80 4.31
N TYR A 166 14.49 -8.12 5.25
CA TYR A 166 14.88 -8.15 6.66
C TYR A 166 14.67 -9.53 7.30
N ALA A 167 13.57 -10.22 6.99
CA ALA A 167 13.36 -11.61 7.43
C ALA A 167 14.47 -12.54 6.92
N ARG A 168 14.87 -12.40 5.64
CA ARG A 168 15.99 -13.14 5.03
C ARG A 168 17.31 -12.87 5.76
N TYR A 169 17.59 -11.60 6.06
CA TYR A 169 18.78 -11.21 6.84
C TYR A 169 18.80 -11.88 8.22
N LEU A 170 17.68 -11.85 8.95
CA LEU A 170 17.59 -12.48 10.27
C LEU A 170 17.75 -13.99 10.20
N GLU A 171 17.19 -14.63 9.18
CA GLU A 171 17.38 -16.07 8.95
C GLU A 171 18.87 -16.40 8.73
N GLN A 172 19.57 -15.65 7.88
CA GLN A 172 21.00 -15.86 7.63
C GLN A 172 21.83 -15.64 8.90
N LYS A 173 21.52 -14.58 9.65
CA LYS A 173 22.24 -14.21 10.88
C LYS A 173 22.03 -15.21 12.02
N HIS A 174 20.80 -15.66 12.22
CA HIS A 174 20.43 -16.50 13.36
C HIS A 174 20.30 -17.99 13.01
N LYS A 175 20.47 -18.36 11.73
CA LYS A 175 20.27 -19.71 11.19
C LYS A 175 18.89 -20.28 11.53
N TRP A 176 17.85 -19.42 11.56
CA TRP A 176 16.49 -19.79 11.91
C TRP A 176 15.62 -19.90 10.66
N LYS A 177 15.08 -21.10 10.39
CA LYS A 177 14.16 -21.35 9.28
C LYS A 177 12.70 -21.06 9.68
N ARG A 178 12.33 -19.78 9.80
CA ARG A 178 10.96 -19.35 10.13
C ARG A 178 10.23 -18.83 8.90
N GLU A 179 9.79 -19.73 8.03
CA GLU A 179 9.08 -19.39 6.79
C GLU A 179 7.89 -18.45 7.00
N GLY A 180 7.11 -18.67 8.08
CA GLY A 180 5.95 -17.83 8.38
C GLY A 180 6.30 -16.41 8.80
N ALA A 181 7.54 -16.13 9.22
CA ALA A 181 7.99 -14.79 9.56
C ALA A 181 8.09 -13.88 8.32
N TYR A 182 8.35 -14.43 7.13
CA TYR A 182 8.38 -13.66 5.88
C TYR A 182 7.02 -13.02 5.61
N ILE A 183 5.96 -13.83 5.78
CA ILE A 183 4.57 -13.40 5.62
C ILE A 183 4.22 -12.39 6.71
N ASP A 184 4.55 -12.68 7.96
CA ASP A 184 4.21 -11.83 9.11
C ASP A 184 4.83 -10.44 9.00
N PHE A 185 6.10 -10.37 8.60
CA PHE A 185 6.82 -9.11 8.44
C PHE A 185 6.32 -8.35 7.21
N ALA A 186 6.08 -9.02 6.09
CA ALA A 186 5.51 -8.40 4.89
C ALA A 186 4.12 -7.79 5.17
N LEU A 187 3.26 -8.53 5.88
CA LEU A 187 1.94 -8.05 6.28
C LEU A 187 2.03 -6.87 7.24
N ALA A 188 2.89 -6.94 8.26
CA ALA A 188 3.10 -5.83 9.19
C ALA A 188 3.54 -4.54 8.48
N GLY A 189 4.48 -4.64 7.54
CA GLY A 189 4.92 -3.50 6.73
C GLY A 189 3.80 -2.96 5.84
N SER A 190 3.07 -3.85 5.14
CA SER A 190 1.96 -3.45 4.26
C SER A 190 0.81 -2.78 5.00
N LEU A 191 0.50 -3.26 6.21
CA LEU A 191 -0.53 -2.67 7.08
C LEU A 191 -0.10 -1.29 7.57
N GLY A 192 1.18 -1.11 7.91
CA GLY A 192 1.73 0.19 8.31
C GLY A 192 1.60 1.21 7.19
N MET A 193 1.99 0.84 5.97
CA MET A 193 1.84 1.67 4.78
C MET A 193 0.38 2.02 4.48
N ALA A 194 -0.49 1.01 4.37
CA ALA A 194 -1.91 1.19 4.07
C ALA A 194 -2.64 2.02 5.14
N THR A 195 -2.24 1.91 6.42
CA THR A 195 -2.80 2.72 7.50
C THR A 195 -2.52 4.20 7.30
N VAL A 196 -1.28 4.58 7.01
CA VAL A 196 -0.91 5.99 6.81
C VAL A 196 -1.55 6.56 5.54
N GLU A 197 -1.62 5.78 4.46
CA GLU A 197 -2.37 6.17 3.27
C GLU A 197 -3.85 6.41 3.59
N CYS A 198 -4.49 5.49 4.32
CA CYS A 198 -5.90 5.62 4.69
C CYS A 198 -6.13 6.85 5.58
N ILE A 199 -5.21 7.19 6.50
CA ILE A 199 -5.26 8.43 7.29
C ILE A 199 -5.18 9.65 6.37
N GLY A 200 -4.24 9.66 5.41
CA GLY A 200 -4.08 10.74 4.43
C GLY A 200 -5.33 10.96 3.58
N PHE A 201 -5.88 9.90 2.99
CA PHE A 201 -7.12 10.00 2.18
C PHE A 201 -8.33 10.45 2.99
N LEU A 202 -8.44 10.01 4.25
CA LEU A 202 -9.50 10.46 5.13
C LEU A 202 -9.36 11.96 5.42
N HIS A 203 -8.15 12.43 5.72
CA HIS A 203 -7.86 13.86 5.89
C HIS A 203 -8.19 14.68 4.63
N ASP A 204 -7.70 14.25 3.46
CA ASP A 204 -7.86 14.98 2.21
C ASP A 204 -9.32 15.07 1.76
N THR A 205 -10.13 14.04 2.04
CA THR A 205 -11.57 14.07 1.76
C THR A 205 -12.26 15.19 2.53
N TYR A 206 -11.85 15.50 3.76
CA TYR A 206 -12.44 16.62 4.52
C TYR A 206 -11.82 17.97 4.14
N ALA A 207 -10.50 18.01 3.90
CA ALA A 207 -9.83 19.24 3.47
C ALA A 207 -10.33 19.74 2.11
N GLY A 208 -10.85 18.86 1.25
CA GLY A 208 -11.43 19.17 -0.05
C GLY A 208 -12.82 19.85 -0.03
N GLY A 209 -13.36 20.19 1.14
CA GLY A 209 -14.63 20.95 1.25
C GLY A 209 -15.90 20.10 1.25
N PHE A 210 -15.80 18.78 1.46
CA PHE A 210 -16.98 17.92 1.63
C PHE A 210 -17.56 18.06 3.05
N HIS A 211 -18.80 18.51 3.15
CA HIS A 211 -19.46 18.84 4.44
C HIS A 211 -20.41 17.74 4.96
N GLY A 212 -20.20 16.47 4.62
CA GLY A 212 -21.07 15.38 5.04
C GLY A 212 -20.36 14.04 5.22
N LEU A 213 -20.89 13.18 6.10
CA LEU A 213 -20.26 11.91 6.49
C LEU A 213 -20.20 10.86 5.37
N LEU A 214 -21.02 10.97 4.33
CA LEU A 214 -21.12 9.93 3.30
C LEU A 214 -19.82 9.77 2.51
N ALA A 215 -19.25 10.85 1.96
CA ALA A 215 -18.02 10.77 1.17
C ALA A 215 -16.83 10.22 1.97
N PRO A 216 -16.56 10.68 3.21
CA PRO A 216 -15.53 10.11 4.08
C PRO A 216 -15.74 8.63 4.42
N ILE A 217 -16.99 8.20 4.68
CA ILE A 217 -17.30 6.78 4.91
C ILE A 217 -17.02 5.97 3.65
N VAL A 218 -17.44 6.47 2.49
CA VAL A 218 -17.19 5.83 1.20
C VAL A 218 -15.68 5.73 0.93
N THR A 219 -14.92 6.81 1.12
CA THR A 219 -13.45 6.82 1.02
C THR A 219 -12.84 5.80 1.98
N LEU A 220 -13.26 5.77 3.24
CA LEU A 220 -12.74 4.82 4.23
C LEU A 220 -13.01 3.37 3.82
N VAL A 221 -14.26 3.05 3.46
CA VAL A 221 -14.64 1.70 3.01
C VAL A 221 -13.81 1.28 1.80
N GLN A 222 -13.64 2.18 0.83
CA GLN A 222 -12.84 1.91 -0.36
C GLN A 222 -11.36 1.70 -0.03
N ARG A 223 -10.78 2.54 0.82
CA ARG A 223 -9.38 2.42 1.23
C ARG A 223 -9.15 1.15 2.05
N GLN A 224 -10.12 0.75 2.88
CA GLN A 224 -9.99 -0.48 3.66
C GLN A 224 -10.21 -1.75 2.83
N ILE A 225 -11.18 -1.76 1.91
CA ILE A 225 -11.48 -2.97 1.13
C ILE A 225 -10.57 -3.06 -0.08
N ALA A 226 -10.44 -2.03 -0.91
CA ALA A 226 -9.62 -2.10 -2.11
C ALA A 226 -8.14 -1.83 -1.80
N GLY A 227 -7.85 -0.74 -1.08
CA GLY A 227 -6.48 -0.34 -0.77
C GLY A 227 -5.77 -1.34 0.14
N THR A 228 -6.23 -1.47 1.39
CA THR A 228 -5.59 -2.29 2.42
C THR A 228 -5.54 -3.76 2.02
N VAL A 229 -6.62 -4.34 1.49
CA VAL A 229 -6.57 -5.74 1.00
C VAL A 229 -5.63 -5.87 -0.19
N GLY A 230 -5.61 -4.91 -1.12
CA GLY A 230 -4.67 -4.88 -2.24
C GLY A 230 -3.22 -4.91 -1.75
N HIS A 231 -2.83 -4.02 -0.83
CA HIS A 231 -1.48 -4.01 -0.27
C HIS A 231 -1.13 -5.29 0.48
N MET A 232 -2.05 -5.81 1.31
CA MET A 232 -1.81 -7.05 2.05
C MET A 232 -1.65 -8.25 1.12
N THR A 233 -2.48 -8.36 0.08
CA THR A 233 -2.44 -9.49 -0.86
C THR A 233 -1.26 -9.41 -1.81
N ALA A 234 -0.84 -8.21 -2.23
CA ALA A 234 0.42 -7.99 -2.95
C ALA A 234 1.64 -8.37 -2.09
N SER A 235 1.69 -7.94 -0.82
CA SER A 235 2.76 -8.33 0.11
C SER A 235 2.74 -9.82 0.47
N MET A 236 1.56 -10.42 0.53
CA MET A 236 1.41 -11.87 0.68
C MET A 236 1.97 -12.60 -0.54
N LEU A 237 1.64 -12.17 -1.77
CA LEU A 237 2.19 -12.74 -2.99
C LEU A 237 3.73 -12.64 -3.00
N THR A 238 4.26 -11.46 -2.70
CA THR A 238 5.70 -11.20 -2.60
C THR A 238 6.37 -12.12 -1.57
N SER A 239 5.81 -12.23 -0.36
CA SER A 239 6.39 -13.07 0.70
C SER A 239 6.30 -14.57 0.38
N LEU A 240 5.18 -15.06 -0.18
CA LEU A 240 5.05 -16.46 -0.59
C LEU A 240 6.05 -16.83 -1.69
N ARG A 241 6.27 -15.94 -2.66
CA ARG A 241 7.28 -16.14 -3.71
C ARG A 241 8.69 -16.14 -3.16
N ALA A 242 9.00 -15.27 -2.19
CA ALA A 242 10.26 -15.30 -1.47
C ALA A 242 10.45 -16.61 -0.69
N THR A 243 9.41 -17.07 0.03
CA THR A 243 9.43 -18.35 0.73
C THR A 243 9.70 -19.51 -0.25
N ARG A 244 9.07 -19.49 -1.43
CA ARG A 244 9.32 -20.51 -2.44
C ARG A 244 10.78 -20.52 -2.92
N SER A 245 11.30 -19.34 -3.25
CA SER A 245 12.68 -19.14 -3.70
C SER A 245 13.70 -19.64 -2.68
N ASP A 246 13.46 -19.36 -1.40
CA ASP A 246 14.49 -19.57 -0.37
C ASP A 246 14.40 -20.94 0.32
N PHE A 247 13.21 -21.58 0.32
CA PHE A 247 12.99 -22.83 1.08
C PHE A 247 12.62 -24.05 0.24
N TYR A 248 11.97 -23.90 -0.92
CA TYR A 248 11.31 -25.02 -1.62
C TYR A 248 11.65 -25.18 -3.10
N GLY A 249 12.41 -24.26 -3.70
CA GLY A 249 12.69 -24.25 -5.13
C GLY A 249 14.09 -23.72 -5.45
N PRO A 250 14.39 -23.49 -6.75
CA PRO A 250 15.62 -22.81 -7.13
C PRO A 250 15.58 -21.37 -6.59
N MET A 251 16.75 -20.87 -6.16
CA MET A 251 16.86 -19.49 -5.74
C MET A 251 16.53 -18.57 -6.91
N HIS A 252 15.63 -17.64 -6.68
CA HIS A 252 15.22 -16.61 -7.63
C HIS A 252 15.76 -15.23 -7.21
N SER A 253 15.89 -14.33 -8.19
CA SER A 253 16.25 -12.95 -7.92
C SER A 253 15.13 -12.21 -7.18
N TRP A 254 15.49 -11.17 -6.41
CA TRP A 254 14.50 -10.31 -5.74
C TRP A 254 13.53 -9.68 -6.74
N PHE A 255 13.98 -9.37 -7.96
CA PHE A 255 13.13 -8.83 -9.01
C PHE A 255 12.04 -9.83 -9.44
N TRP A 256 12.38 -11.12 -9.58
CA TRP A 256 11.38 -12.16 -9.88
C TRP A 256 10.33 -12.30 -8.76
N ILE A 257 10.75 -12.08 -7.52
CA ILE A 257 9.86 -12.16 -6.36
C ILE A 257 8.80 -11.04 -6.43
N ILE A 258 9.21 -9.79 -6.65
CA ILE A 258 8.31 -8.64 -6.60
C ILE A 258 7.57 -8.33 -7.91
N SER A 259 8.08 -8.80 -9.06
CA SER A 259 7.60 -8.33 -10.37
C SER A 259 6.11 -8.52 -10.63
N PRO A 260 5.43 -9.60 -10.19
CA PRO A 260 3.99 -9.72 -10.40
C PRO A 260 3.21 -8.64 -9.64
N SER A 261 3.57 -8.38 -8.37
CA SER A 261 2.93 -7.35 -7.55
C SER A 261 3.20 -5.96 -8.13
N MET A 262 4.44 -5.70 -8.59
CA MET A 262 4.86 -4.45 -9.23
C MET A 262 4.03 -4.13 -10.48
N VAL A 263 3.83 -5.11 -11.36
CA VAL A 263 3.04 -4.93 -12.58
C VAL A 263 1.55 -4.74 -12.27
N LEU A 264 0.99 -5.57 -11.39
CA LEU A 264 -0.44 -5.48 -11.04
C LEU A 264 -0.77 -4.16 -10.34
N HIS A 265 0.11 -3.70 -9.45
CA HIS A 265 -0.04 -2.41 -8.81
C HIS A 265 0.05 -1.28 -9.84
N GLY A 266 1.04 -1.32 -10.74
CA GLY A 266 1.13 -0.35 -11.83
C GLY A 266 -0.12 -0.32 -12.71
N ILE A 267 -0.73 -1.47 -13.01
CA ILE A 267 -2.00 -1.55 -13.75
C ILE A 267 -3.13 -0.86 -12.97
N ALA A 268 -3.26 -1.09 -11.67
CA ALA A 268 -4.30 -0.46 -10.86
C ALA A 268 -4.22 1.07 -10.89
N ILE A 269 -3.00 1.61 -10.72
CA ILE A 269 -2.74 3.05 -10.74
C ILE A 269 -2.92 3.63 -12.15
N MET A 270 -2.46 2.92 -13.18
CA MET A 270 -2.64 3.32 -14.56
C MET A 270 -4.12 3.52 -14.89
N THR A 271 -4.98 2.55 -14.55
CA THR A 271 -6.42 2.66 -14.86
C THR A 271 -7.10 3.84 -14.17
N VAL A 272 -6.67 4.15 -12.95
CA VAL A 272 -7.09 5.35 -12.22
C VAL A 272 -6.78 6.62 -13.02
N PHE A 273 -5.53 6.79 -13.44
CA PHE A 273 -5.12 7.97 -14.20
C PHE A 273 -5.72 8.02 -15.60
N ILE A 274 -5.90 6.87 -16.25
CA ILE A 274 -6.60 6.77 -17.54
C ILE A 274 -8.02 7.30 -17.39
N SER A 275 -8.75 6.89 -16.35
CA SER A 275 -10.13 7.35 -16.14
C SER A 275 -10.17 8.87 -15.96
N CYS A 276 -9.26 9.43 -15.15
CA CYS A 276 -9.14 10.88 -15.00
C CYS A 276 -8.79 11.59 -16.32
N THR A 277 -7.85 11.02 -17.09
CA THR A 277 -7.40 11.61 -18.36
C THR A 277 -8.47 11.56 -19.44
N LEU A 278 -9.28 10.50 -19.48
CA LEU A 278 -10.43 10.41 -20.40
C LEU A 278 -11.52 11.44 -20.06
N ASP A 279 -11.65 11.81 -18.80
CA ASP A 279 -12.51 12.92 -18.33
C ASP A 279 -11.85 14.31 -18.52
N GLY A 280 -10.71 14.37 -19.22
CA GLY A 280 -9.99 15.61 -19.52
C GLY A 280 -9.16 16.15 -18.35
N HIS A 281 -8.85 15.33 -17.35
CA HIS A 281 -8.07 15.75 -16.19
C HIS A 281 -6.59 15.37 -16.29
N VAL A 282 -5.74 16.29 -15.83
CA VAL A 282 -4.32 16.02 -15.57
C VAL A 282 -4.16 15.66 -14.10
N GLY A 283 -3.49 14.56 -13.80
CA GLY A 283 -3.35 14.09 -12.43
C GLY A 283 -4.61 13.41 -11.89
N TRP A 284 -4.71 13.32 -10.56
CA TRP A 284 -5.82 12.65 -9.88
C TRP A 284 -6.89 13.67 -9.48
N VAL A 285 -8.10 13.46 -10.01
CA VAL A 285 -9.32 14.14 -9.58
C VAL A 285 -10.29 13.04 -9.18
N HIS A 286 -10.89 13.16 -7.99
CA HIS A 286 -11.84 12.13 -7.54
C HIS A 286 -13.03 12.08 -8.51
N PRO A 287 -13.32 10.92 -9.12
CA PRO A 287 -14.41 10.84 -10.08
C PRO A 287 -15.75 11.06 -9.37
N THR A 288 -16.56 11.94 -9.91
CA THR A 288 -17.92 12.22 -9.42
C THR A 288 -18.99 11.50 -10.26
N GLU A 289 -18.66 11.15 -11.50
CA GLU A 289 -19.56 10.45 -12.42
C GLU A 289 -19.65 8.95 -12.09
N LEU A 290 -20.88 8.43 -12.07
CA LEU A 290 -21.17 7.05 -11.66
C LEU A 290 -20.45 6.01 -12.53
N ILE A 291 -20.24 6.29 -13.81
CA ILE A 291 -19.55 5.39 -14.74
C ILE A 291 -18.05 5.36 -14.49
N SER A 292 -17.42 6.51 -14.21
CA SER A 292 -16.00 6.63 -13.86
C SER A 292 -15.73 6.00 -12.49
N ILE A 293 -16.63 6.21 -11.52
CA ILE A 293 -16.68 5.51 -10.24
C ILE A 293 -16.73 3.99 -10.46
N ALA A 294 -17.72 3.49 -11.21
CA ALA A 294 -17.89 2.06 -11.44
C ALA A 294 -16.70 1.42 -12.17
N GLY A 295 -16.15 2.09 -13.18
CA GLY A 295 -14.97 1.64 -13.93
C GLY A 295 -13.72 1.58 -13.06
N MET A 296 -13.47 2.64 -12.28
CA MET A 296 -12.34 2.71 -11.37
C MET A 296 -12.40 1.64 -10.27
N TYR A 297 -13.53 1.53 -9.57
CA TYR A 297 -13.68 0.53 -8.51
C TYR A 297 -13.73 -0.89 -9.07
N GLY A 298 -14.42 -1.11 -10.19
CA GLY A 298 -14.44 -2.39 -10.89
C GLY A 298 -13.03 -2.87 -11.24
N ASN A 299 -12.17 -1.97 -11.72
CA ASN A 299 -10.78 -2.29 -11.99
C ASN A 299 -9.98 -2.59 -10.72
N PHE A 300 -10.11 -1.77 -9.67
CA PHE A 300 -9.45 -2.03 -8.39
C PHE A 300 -9.83 -3.41 -7.84
N PHE A 301 -11.11 -3.75 -7.82
CA PHE A 301 -11.58 -5.07 -7.39
C PHE A 301 -11.05 -6.19 -8.29
N CYS A 302 -10.97 -5.97 -9.60
CA CYS A 302 -10.39 -6.92 -10.54
C CYS A 302 -8.90 -7.18 -10.23
N VAL A 303 -8.10 -6.12 -10.04
CA VAL A 303 -6.67 -6.27 -9.69
C VAL A 303 -6.51 -6.96 -8.34
N VAL A 304 -7.28 -6.56 -7.31
CA VAL A 304 -7.27 -7.20 -5.99
C VAL A 304 -7.64 -8.68 -6.11
N PHE A 305 -8.63 -9.02 -6.92
CA PHE A 305 -9.01 -10.41 -7.19
C PHE A 305 -7.87 -11.18 -7.86
N VAL A 306 -7.26 -10.63 -8.92
CA VAL A 306 -6.15 -11.28 -9.64
C VAL A 306 -4.96 -11.52 -8.70
N VAL A 307 -4.52 -10.52 -7.93
CA VAL A 307 -3.40 -10.68 -6.99
C VAL A 307 -3.74 -11.70 -5.89
N THR A 308 -4.99 -11.73 -5.43
CA THR A 308 -5.46 -12.73 -4.45
C THR A 308 -5.41 -14.15 -5.03
N VAL A 309 -5.86 -14.33 -6.27
CA VAL A 309 -5.79 -15.62 -6.98
C VAL A 309 -4.33 -16.08 -7.15
N LEU A 310 -3.43 -15.16 -7.49
CA LEU A 310 -2.00 -15.46 -7.60
C LEU A 310 -1.38 -15.82 -6.25
N ALA A 311 -1.69 -15.08 -5.19
CA ALA A 311 -1.23 -15.39 -3.83
C ALA A 311 -1.74 -16.77 -3.38
N TYR A 312 -3.02 -17.05 -3.63
CA TYR A 312 -3.61 -18.35 -3.32
C TYR A 312 -2.97 -19.50 -4.13
N ARG A 313 -2.66 -19.27 -5.41
CA ARG A 313 -1.94 -20.23 -6.26
C ARG A 313 -0.54 -20.51 -5.70
N GLU A 314 0.22 -19.49 -5.33
CA GLU A 314 1.55 -19.68 -4.72
C GLU A 314 1.45 -20.42 -3.38
N HIS A 315 0.44 -20.10 -2.55
CA HIS A 315 0.19 -20.83 -1.32
C HIS A 315 -0.08 -22.33 -1.57
N LYS A 316 -0.89 -22.67 -2.59
CA LYS A 316 -1.12 -24.07 -2.99
C LYS A 316 0.15 -24.77 -3.43
N ILE A 317 0.99 -24.10 -4.23
CA ILE A 317 2.27 -24.63 -4.70
C ILE A 317 3.19 -24.92 -3.51
N LEU A 318 3.31 -24.00 -2.56
CA LEU A 318 4.10 -24.21 -1.34
C LEU A 318 3.57 -25.39 -0.52
N LYS A 319 2.25 -25.53 -0.40
CA LYS A 319 1.65 -26.67 0.31
C LYS A 319 1.98 -27.99 -0.38
N SER A 320 1.96 -28.06 -1.71
CA SER A 320 2.37 -29.28 -2.43
C SER A 320 3.86 -29.57 -2.27
N LEU A 321 4.73 -28.54 -2.37
CA LEU A 321 6.17 -28.72 -2.22
C LEU A 321 6.57 -29.14 -0.81
N GLY A 322 5.94 -28.56 0.22
CA GLY A 322 6.19 -28.91 1.62
C GLY A 322 5.61 -30.26 2.05
N LEU A 323 4.72 -30.87 1.26
CA LEU A 323 4.33 -32.27 1.42
C LEU A 323 5.39 -33.23 0.84
N HIS A 324 6.18 -32.78 -0.13
CA HIS A 324 7.24 -33.56 -0.76
C HIS A 324 8.62 -33.37 -0.10
N SER A 325 8.78 -32.37 0.78
CA SER A 325 10.05 -32.08 1.49
C SER A 325 10.14 -32.68 2.90
N LYS A 326 9.16 -33.48 3.32
CA LYS A 326 9.14 -34.21 4.59
C LYS A 326 9.36 -35.69 4.34
#